data_AF-A0A6P8AW04-F1
#
_entry.id   AF-A0A6P8AW04-F1
#
_cell.length_a   1.000
_cell.length_b   1.000
_cell.length_c   1.000
_cell.angle_alpha   90.00
_cell.angle_beta   90.00
_cell.angle_gamma   90.00
#
_symmetry.space_group_name_H-M   'P 1'
#
loop_
_entity.id
_entity.type
_entity.pdbx_description
1 polymer ?
#
loop_
_entity_poly.entity_id
_entity_poly.type
_entity_poly.pdbx_seq_one_letter_code
_entity_poly.pdbx_strand_id
1 'polypeptide(L)'
;MADNITTDNSQGVATVSASYKGPSDDSFVVNREIPIPAASSQTPGIETMSLADKTNFLKDLRTSVAAVQDQVNKELTQRMEADKAREAGTAAAATVNEAEEEQNYGEEVVNEDA
;
A
#
# COMPACT_ATOMS: atom_id res chain seq x y z
N MET A 1 -19.18 8.19 -2.78
CA MET A 1 -18.85 6.80 -2.39
C MET A 1 -19.02 5.97 -3.65
N ALA A 2 -17.92 5.50 -4.24
CA ALA A 2 -17.97 4.72 -5.47
C ALA A 2 -17.96 3.24 -5.11
N ASP A 3 -18.97 2.51 -5.58
CA ASP A 3 -19.13 1.07 -5.41
C ASP A 3 -18.01 0.34 -6.16
N ASN A 4 -17.02 -0.20 -5.45
CA ASN A 4 -15.84 -0.86 -6.02
C ASN A 4 -16.06 -2.37 -6.27
N ILE A 5 -17.21 -2.75 -6.83
CA ILE A 5 -17.46 -4.14 -7.25
C ILE A 5 -17.89 -4.12 -8.71
N THR A 6 -16.91 -4.17 -9.61
CA THR A 6 -17.15 -4.51 -11.02
C THR A 6 -17.14 -6.02 -11.16
N THR A 7 -18.32 -6.64 -11.15
CA THR A 7 -18.48 -8.06 -11.48
C THR A 7 -18.48 -8.21 -13.01
N ASP A 8 -17.32 -8.52 -13.61
CA ASP A 8 -17.26 -8.98 -15.00
C ASP A 8 -17.59 -10.48 -15.04
N ASN A 9 -18.78 -10.82 -15.55
CA ASN A 9 -19.39 -12.15 -15.48
C ASN A 9 -18.96 -13.07 -16.64
N SER A 10 -17.72 -12.94 -17.11
CA SER A 10 -17.28 -13.56 -18.38
C SER A 10 -16.33 -14.76 -18.23
N GLN A 11 -15.72 -14.98 -17.06
CA GLN A 11 -14.96 -16.18 -16.71
C GLN A 11 -15.07 -16.38 -15.19
N GLY A 12 -15.20 -17.61 -14.69
CA GLY A 12 -15.54 -17.95 -13.29
C GLY A 12 -14.51 -17.53 -12.22
N VAL A 13 -14.26 -16.24 -12.09
CA VAL A 13 -13.29 -15.64 -11.17
C VAL A 13 -13.89 -14.34 -10.62
N ALA A 14 -13.96 -14.24 -9.30
CA ALA A 14 -14.28 -12.99 -8.61
C ALA A 14 -12.97 -12.24 -8.31
N THR A 15 -12.95 -10.93 -8.46
CA THR A 15 -11.75 -10.13 -8.17
C THR A 15 -11.99 -9.20 -6.99
N VAL A 16 -11.08 -9.22 -6.02
CA VAL A 16 -10.96 -8.21 -4.96
C VAL A 16 -9.88 -7.24 -5.38
N SER A 17 -10.25 -5.97 -5.59
CA SER A 17 -9.32 -4.93 -5.99
C SER A 17 -9.29 -3.78 -4.98
N ALA A 18 -8.14 -3.13 -4.87
CA ALA A 18 -7.97 -1.87 -4.17
C ALA A 18 -7.12 -0.93 -5.02
N SER A 19 -7.53 0.33 -5.14
CA SER A 19 -6.79 1.36 -5.87
C SER A 19 -6.45 2.51 -4.94
N TYR A 20 -5.20 2.97 -5.04
CA TYR A 20 -4.68 4.10 -4.29
C TYR A 20 -4.18 5.16 -5.27
N LYS A 21 -4.49 6.42 -4.96
CA LYS A 21 -4.00 7.60 -5.67
C LYS A 21 -3.52 8.63 -4.65
N GLY A 22 -2.20 8.85 -4.64
CA GLY A 22 -1.53 9.85 -3.84
C GLY A 22 -1.47 11.22 -4.51
N PRO A 23 -1.02 12.25 -3.78
CA PRO A 23 -0.93 13.64 -4.26
C PRO A 23 0.22 13.90 -5.24
N SER A 24 1.22 13.02 -5.33
CA SER A 24 2.44 13.20 -6.15
C SER A 24 2.47 12.32 -7.40
N ASP A 25 1.31 12.15 -8.07
CA ASP A 25 1.07 11.18 -9.16
C ASP A 25 1.33 9.70 -8.82
N ASP A 26 1.59 9.45 -7.54
CA ASP A 26 1.97 8.15 -7.05
C ASP A 26 0.72 7.29 -6.84
N SER A 27 0.61 6.18 -7.55
CA SER A 27 -0.57 5.32 -7.52
C SER A 27 -0.18 3.86 -7.48
N PHE A 28 -1.05 3.03 -6.92
CA PHE A 28 -0.92 1.58 -7.02
C PHE A 28 -2.29 0.92 -7.02
N VAL A 29 -2.33 -0.27 -7.60
CA VAL A 29 -3.52 -1.11 -7.64
C VAL A 29 -3.13 -2.48 -7.15
N VAL A 30 -3.93 -3.03 -6.24
CA VAL A 30 -3.79 -4.39 -5.74
C VAL A 30 -4.98 -5.19 -6.21
N ASN A 31 -4.74 -6.27 -6.96
CA ASN A 31 -5.79 -7.17 -7.44
C ASN A 31 -5.56 -8.58 -6.89
N ARG A 32 -6.64 -9.22 -6.46
CA ARG A 32 -6.67 -10.61 -6.01
C ARG A 32 -7.83 -11.33 -6.65
N GLU A 33 -7.50 -12.37 -7.39
CA GLU A 33 -8.47 -13.25 -8.02
C GLU A 33 -8.88 -14.38 -7.08
N ILE A 34 -10.17 -14.70 -7.07
CA ILE A 34 -10.80 -15.78 -6.31
C ILE A 34 -11.53 -16.65 -7.33
N PRO A 35 -11.15 -17.93 -7.46
CA PRO A 35 -11.87 -18.84 -8.35
C PRO A 35 -13.30 -19.05 -7.84
N ILE A 36 -14.26 -18.93 -8.74
CA ILE A 36 -15.67 -19.24 -8.48
C ILE A 36 -15.87 -20.70 -8.91
N PRO A 37 -16.16 -21.65 -7.98
CA PRO A 37 -16.46 -23.01 -8.38
C PRO A 37 -17.65 -23.01 -9.35
N ALA A 38 -17.43 -23.54 -10.56
CA ALA A 38 -18.48 -23.67 -11.55
C ALA A 38 -19.55 -24.63 -11.02
N ALA A 39 -20.80 -24.17 -10.94
CA ALA A 39 -21.91 -25.07 -10.72
C ALA A 39 -21.95 -26.11 -11.85
N SER A 40 -22.23 -27.36 -11.50
CA SER A 40 -22.22 -28.54 -12.39
C SER A 40 -23.28 -28.53 -13.51
N SER A 41 -23.84 -27.36 -13.85
CA SER A 41 -24.84 -27.19 -14.90
C SER A 41 -24.74 -25.79 -15.50
N GLN A 42 -23.90 -25.65 -16.53
CA GLN A 42 -23.93 -24.72 -17.70
C GLN A 42 -24.34 -23.23 -17.53
N THR A 43 -24.48 -22.71 -16.31
CA THR A 43 -24.68 -21.30 -16.03
C THR A 43 -23.87 -20.95 -14.78
N PRO A 44 -22.73 -20.26 -14.91
CA PRO A 44 -21.97 -19.79 -13.76
C PRO A 44 -22.79 -18.70 -13.06
N GLY A 45 -23.34 -19.05 -11.91
CA GLY A 45 -24.09 -18.15 -11.04
C GLY A 45 -24.07 -18.67 -9.61
N ILE A 46 -23.96 -17.76 -8.64
CA ILE A 46 -23.98 -18.09 -7.20
C ILE A 46 -25.31 -18.78 -6.79
N GLU A 47 -26.34 -18.62 -7.62
CA GLU A 47 -27.68 -19.24 -7.51
C GLU A 47 -27.62 -20.78 -7.44
N THR A 48 -26.66 -21.42 -8.12
CA THR A 48 -26.58 -22.90 -8.25
C THR A 48 -25.47 -23.54 -7.40
N MET A 49 -24.78 -22.76 -6.55
CA MET A 49 -23.72 -23.28 -5.68
C MET A 49 -24.28 -24.06 -4.47
N SER A 50 -23.61 -25.17 -4.13
CA SER A 50 -23.88 -25.87 -2.88
C SER A 50 -23.54 -25.00 -1.67
N LEU A 51 -24.11 -25.31 -0.50
CA LEU A 51 -23.78 -24.59 0.74
C LEU A 51 -22.28 -24.67 1.06
N ALA A 52 -21.64 -25.81 0.79
CA ALA A 52 -20.21 -26.00 0.99
C ALA A 52 -19.36 -25.10 0.07
N ASP A 53 -19.75 -24.99 -1.20
CA ASP A 53 -19.07 -24.11 -2.16
C ASP A 53 -19.20 -22.64 -1.78
N LYS A 54 -20.38 -22.24 -1.29
CA LYS A 54 -20.61 -20.87 -0.78
C LYS A 54 -19.75 -20.58 0.46
N THR A 55 -19.65 -21.52 1.40
CA THR A 55 -18.80 -21.34 2.59
C THR A 55 -17.32 -21.23 2.23
N ASN A 56 -16.84 -22.08 1.31
CA ASN A 56 -15.46 -22.02 0.85
C ASN A 56 -15.16 -20.71 0.10
N PHE A 57 -16.05 -20.30 -0.81
CA PHE A 57 -15.92 -19.03 -1.51
C PHE A 57 -15.86 -17.84 -0.55
N LEU A 58 -16.73 -17.80 0.47
CA LEU A 58 -16.70 -16.72 1.47
C LEU A 58 -15.44 -16.73 2.35
N LYS A 59 -14.92 -17.92 2.64
CA LYS A 59 -13.63 -18.05 3.34
C LYS A 59 -12.49 -17.50 2.49
N ASP A 60 -12.43 -17.88 1.22
CA ASP A 60 -11.41 -17.42 0.27
C ASP A 60 -11.51 -15.92 0.00
N LEU A 61 -12.75 -15.40 -0.05
CA LEU A 61 -13.01 -13.97 -0.12
C LEU A 61 -12.46 -13.24 1.11
N ARG A 62 -12.76 -13.73 2.31
CA ARG A 62 -12.26 -13.13 3.55
C ARG A 62 -10.73 -13.14 3.63
N THR A 63 -10.11 -14.25 3.25
CA THR A 63 -8.64 -14.37 3.20
C THR A 63 -8.05 -13.43 2.15
N SER A 64 -8.67 -13.31 0.98
CA SER A 64 -8.23 -12.41 -0.08
C SER A 64 -8.32 -10.95 0.35
N VAL A 65 -9.41 -10.55 1.03
CA VAL A 65 -9.57 -9.20 1.58
C VAL A 65 -8.47 -8.90 2.61
N ALA A 66 -8.19 -9.82 3.53
CA ALA A 66 -7.11 -9.63 4.51
C ALA A 66 -5.75 -9.49 3.82
N ALA A 67 -5.46 -10.31 2.80
CA ALA A 67 -4.22 -10.22 2.04
C ALA A 67 -4.09 -8.89 1.27
N VAL A 68 -5.17 -8.39 0.66
CA VAL A 68 -5.19 -7.08 -0.01
C VAL A 68 -4.92 -5.97 1.01
N GLN A 69 -5.52 -6.05 2.20
CA GLN A 69 -5.28 -5.09 3.28
C GLN A 69 -3.81 -5.08 3.71
N ASP A 70 -3.22 -6.26 3.94
CA ASP A 70 -1.81 -6.37 4.34
C ASP A 70 -0.88 -5.81 3.25
N GLN A 71 -1.17 -6.07 1.98
CA GLN A 71 -0.40 -5.54 0.86
C GLN A 71 -0.52 -4.01 0.77
N VAL A 72 -1.73 -3.45 0.88
CA VAL A 72 -1.96 -2.00 0.89
C VAL A 72 -1.19 -1.35 2.03
N ASN A 73 -1.26 -1.91 3.25
CA ASN A 73 -0.55 -1.38 4.41
C ASN A 73 0.97 -1.40 4.17
N LYS A 74 1.50 -2.51 3.64
CA LYS A 74 2.92 -2.64 3.33
C LYS A 74 3.37 -1.57 2.32
N GLU A 75 2.65 -1.40 1.22
CA GLU A 75 2.96 -0.40 0.19
C GLU A 75 2.94 1.03 0.76
N LEU A 76 1.93 1.37 1.56
CA LEU A 76 1.84 2.69 2.19
C LEU A 76 2.97 2.91 3.20
N THR A 77 3.32 1.91 4.01
CA THR A 77 4.44 2.01 4.95
C THR A 77 5.77 2.19 4.22
N GLN A 78 6.02 1.43 3.16
CA GLN A 78 7.24 1.57 2.36
C GLN A 78 7.36 2.95 1.72
N ARG A 79 6.26 3.51 1.23
CA ARG A 79 6.24 4.88 0.69
C ARG A 79 6.51 5.93 1.75
N MET A 80 5.91 5.79 2.95
CA MET A 80 6.22 6.68 4.07
C MET A 80 7.70 6.61 4.48
N GLU A 81 8.30 5.43 4.48
CA GLU A 81 9.72 5.25 4.77
C GLU A 81 10.61 5.89 3.69
N ALA A 82 10.27 5.70 2.42
CA ALA A 82 10.97 6.32 1.30
C ALA A 82 10.86 7.85 1.33
N ASP A 83 9.67 8.37 1.65
CA ASP A 83 9.43 9.81 1.79
C ASP A 83 10.22 10.39 2.96
N LYS A 84 10.22 9.71 4.10
CA LYS A 84 11.00 10.11 5.27
C LYS A 84 12.51 10.12 4.98
N ALA A 85 13.01 9.12 4.26
CA ALA A 85 14.42 9.06 3.88
C ALA A 85 14.80 10.18 2.89
N ARG A 86 13.91 10.50 1.95
CA ARG A 86 14.09 11.62 1.00
C ARG A 86 14.10 12.97 1.72
N GLU A 87 13.19 13.19 2.67
CA GLU A 87 13.16 14.40 3.50
C GLU A 87 14.41 14.52 4.37
N ALA A 88 14.85 13.43 4.99
CA ALA A 88 16.09 13.39 5.76
C ALA A 88 17.34 13.64 4.89
N GLY A 89 17.37 13.13 3.65
CA GLY A 89 18.45 13.37 2.69
C GLY A 89 18.50 14.82 2.21
N THR A 90 17.35 15.49 2.06
CA THR A 90 17.30 16.93 1.76
C THR A 90 17.72 17.79 2.96
N ALA A 91 17.45 17.36 4.19
CA ALA A 91 17.97 17.99 5.39
C ALA A 91 19.50 17.75 5.55
N ALA A 92 19.99 16.56 5.17
CA ALA A 92 21.42 16.24 5.15
C ALA A 92 22.20 17.07 4.11
N ALA A 93 21.58 17.38 2.96
CA ALA A 93 22.17 18.28 1.97
C ALA A 93 22.19 19.76 2.42
N ALA A 94 21.33 20.14 3.37
CA ALA A 94 21.33 21.47 3.99
C ALA A 94 22.26 21.55 5.23
N THR A 95 22.78 20.43 5.72
CA THR A 95 23.71 20.34 6.88
C THR A 95 25.15 20.12 6.44
N VAL A 96 25.50 20.48 5.19
CA VAL A 96 26.90 20.75 4.82
C VAL A 96 27.33 22.06 5.47
N ASN A 97 27.32 22.11 6.81
CA ASN A 97 28.42 22.70 7.57
C ASN A 97 28.54 22.28 9.05
N GLU A 98 28.01 21.13 9.47
CA GLU A 98 28.15 20.69 10.88
C GLU A 98 29.64 20.52 11.27
N ALA A 99 30.51 20.18 10.31
CA ALA A 99 31.93 19.92 10.55
C ALA A 99 32.83 21.19 10.59
N GLU A 100 32.45 22.33 10.00
CA GLU A 100 33.15 23.61 10.31
C GLU A 100 32.61 24.23 11.61
N GLU A 101 31.33 24.04 11.95
CA GLU A 101 30.76 24.58 13.19
C GLU A 101 31.39 23.94 14.44
N GLU A 102 31.72 22.64 14.43
CA GLU A 102 32.42 21.98 15.53
C GLU A 102 33.88 22.45 15.73
N GLN A 103 34.56 22.91 14.68
CA GLN A 103 35.97 23.33 14.76
C GLN A 103 36.14 24.75 15.32
N ASN A 104 35.09 25.58 15.29
CA ASN A 104 35.09 26.92 15.88
C ASN A 104 34.57 26.94 17.34
N TYR A 105 34.20 25.78 17.90
CA TYR A 105 33.66 25.66 19.25
C TYR A 105 34.72 25.60 20.37
N GLY A 106 36.00 25.85 20.04
CA GLY A 106 37.15 25.65 20.94
C GLY A 106 38.10 26.83 21.12
N GLU A 107 37.91 27.97 20.45
CA GLU A 107 38.63 29.21 20.73
C GLU A 107 37.64 30.26 21.24
N GLU A 108 37.67 30.51 22.55
CA GLU A 108 37.02 31.68 23.13
C GLU A 108 37.60 32.93 22.44
N VAL A 109 36.86 33.54 21.51
CA VAL A 109 37.16 34.90 21.05
C VAL A 109 36.78 35.84 22.18
N VAL A 110 37.60 35.85 23.23
CA VAL A 110 37.63 36.92 24.22
C VAL A 110 38.09 38.16 23.46
N ASN A 111 37.14 38.95 22.99
CA ASN A 111 37.42 40.34 22.63
C ASN A 111 37.78 41.08 23.92
N GLU A 112 39.04 40.98 24.32
CA GLU A 112 39.65 41.83 25.32
C GLU A 112 40.40 42.95 24.59
N ASP A 113 39.66 44.00 24.22
CA ASP A 113 40.24 45.26 23.77
C ASP A 113 39.78 46.39 24.70
N ALA A 114 40.70 46.70 25.63
CA ALA A 114 41.17 48.00 26.14
C ALA A 114 40.20 49.21 26.22
#